data_AF-A0A1Y4TTT9-F1
#
_entry.id   AF-A0A1Y4TTT9-F1
#
_cell.length_a   1.000
_cell.length_b   1.000
_cell.length_c   1.000
_cell.angle_alpha   90.00
_cell.angle_beta   90.00
_cell.angle_gamma   90.00
#
_symmetry.space_group_name_H-M   'P 1'
#
loop_
_entity.id
_entity.type
_entity.pdbx_description
1 polymer ?
#
loop_
_entity_poly.entity_id
_entity_poly.type
_entity_poly.pdbx_seq_one_letter_code
_entity_poly.pdbx_strand_id
1 'polypeptide(L)'
;MSITAETAKQHENDPAVLCCRAEAGITIEPANLEDPAIFDELVDSGLLSLDGCLKIKQVLGAKLTKTSDSLCPLTPDNVEGYKDDNGEEEAPQEETAQETPAAAAVEAAASMQGAVTTIKSGKVVISIKEGKDIYLELPI
;
A
#
# COMPACT_ATOMS: atom_id res chain seq x y z
N MET A 1 14.36 -10.56 3.76
CA MET A 1 14.76 -11.54 2.71
C MET A 1 13.53 -12.34 2.40
N SER A 2 13.30 -12.73 1.15
CA SER A 2 12.06 -13.42 0.83
C SER A 2 12.01 -14.84 1.38
N ILE A 3 10.80 -15.29 1.69
CA ILE A 3 10.57 -16.59 2.32
C ILE A 3 10.61 -17.75 1.32
N THR A 4 10.90 -18.93 1.84
CA THR A 4 10.82 -20.18 1.07
C THR A 4 9.39 -20.73 1.07
N ALA A 5 9.11 -21.70 0.20
CA ALA A 5 7.83 -22.42 0.22
C ALA A 5 7.60 -23.22 1.52
N GLU A 6 8.66 -23.60 2.25
CA GLU A 6 8.53 -24.26 3.56
C GLU A 6 8.13 -23.25 4.63
N THR A 7 8.82 -22.11 4.69
CA THR A 7 8.51 -21.00 5.59
C THR A 7 7.10 -20.48 5.36
N ALA A 8 6.67 -20.33 4.10
CA ALA A 8 5.31 -19.90 3.77
C ALA A 8 4.22 -20.83 4.30
N LYS A 9 4.50 -22.13 4.48
CA LYS A 9 3.57 -23.08 5.12
C LYS A 9 3.57 -22.94 6.64
N GLN A 10 4.73 -22.74 7.24
CA GLN A 10 4.85 -22.54 8.70
C GLN A 10 4.15 -21.24 9.15
N HIS A 11 4.19 -20.23 8.28
CA HIS A 11 3.65 -18.90 8.50
C HIS A 11 2.35 -18.66 7.71
N GLU A 12 1.60 -19.71 7.38
CA GLU A 12 0.46 -19.61 6.46
C GLU A 12 -0.63 -18.62 6.92
N ASN A 13 -0.73 -18.37 8.23
CA ASN A 13 -1.70 -17.47 8.83
C ASN A 13 -1.14 -16.08 9.18
N ASP A 14 0.15 -15.85 8.93
CA ASP A 14 0.78 -14.55 9.17
C ASP A 14 0.48 -13.57 8.02
N PRO A 15 0.65 -12.26 8.25
CA PRO A 15 0.40 -11.23 7.25
C PRO A 15 1.28 -11.39 6.00
N ALA A 16 0.73 -11.10 4.83
CA ALA A 16 1.44 -11.15 3.58
C ALA A 16 1.95 -9.77 3.16
N VAL A 17 3.27 -9.57 3.21
CA VAL A 17 3.93 -8.31 2.86
C VAL A 17 4.95 -8.57 1.76
N LEU A 18 5.06 -7.66 0.78
CA LEU A 18 6.07 -7.79 -0.27
C LEU A 18 7.48 -7.62 0.27
N CYS A 19 8.38 -8.55 -0.07
CA CYS A 19 9.81 -8.44 0.27
C CYS A 19 10.55 -7.44 -0.62
N CYS A 20 10.22 -7.44 -1.91
CA CYS A 20 10.84 -6.59 -2.93
C CYS A 20 9.76 -5.89 -3.74
N ARG A 21 10.17 -4.89 -4.53
CA ARG A 21 9.31 -4.34 -5.56
C ARG A 21 8.80 -5.45 -6.49
N ALA A 22 7.50 -5.44 -6.74
CA ALA A 22 6.82 -6.36 -7.64
C ALA A 22 5.97 -5.57 -8.63
N GLU A 23 5.96 -6.02 -9.89
CA GLU A 23 5.18 -5.40 -10.95
C GLU A 23 3.72 -5.88 -10.94
N ALA A 24 2.78 -5.04 -11.36
CA ALA A 24 1.39 -5.43 -11.55
C ALA A 24 1.26 -6.65 -12.47
N GLY A 25 0.30 -7.52 -12.18
CA GLY A 25 -0.06 -8.71 -12.95
C GLY A 25 0.74 -9.98 -12.62
N ILE A 26 1.78 -9.88 -11.78
CA ILE A 26 2.52 -11.08 -11.34
C ILE A 26 1.61 -12.00 -10.52
N THR A 27 1.90 -13.30 -10.58
CA THR A 27 1.36 -14.26 -9.63
C THR A 27 2.21 -14.21 -8.36
N ILE A 28 1.56 -14.12 -7.21
CA ILE A 28 2.22 -14.04 -5.91
C ILE A 28 2.71 -15.43 -5.50
N GLU A 29 4.02 -15.55 -5.32
CA GLU A 29 4.73 -16.75 -4.89
C GLU A 29 5.45 -16.50 -3.55
N PRO A 30 5.90 -17.54 -2.83
CA PRO A 30 6.62 -17.37 -1.57
C PRO A 30 7.83 -16.43 -1.68
N ALA A 31 8.54 -16.49 -2.81
CA ALA A 31 9.70 -15.64 -3.06
C ALA A 31 9.38 -14.14 -3.21
N ASN A 32 8.09 -13.76 -3.28
CA ASN A 32 7.66 -12.37 -3.25
C ASN A 32 7.37 -11.87 -1.84
N LEU A 33 7.22 -12.75 -0.85
CA LEU A 33 6.75 -12.42 0.48
C LEU A 33 7.92 -12.25 1.46
N GLU A 34 7.82 -11.26 2.35
CA GLU A 34 8.78 -10.98 3.41
C GLU A 34 8.64 -11.97 4.57
N ASP A 35 9.72 -12.15 5.33
CA ASP A 35 9.73 -13.02 6.52
C ASP A 35 8.93 -12.39 7.68
N PRO A 36 7.86 -13.04 8.16
CA PRO A 36 7.08 -12.51 9.28
C PRO A 36 7.88 -12.35 10.58
N ALA A 37 8.99 -13.08 10.74
CA ALA A 37 9.83 -12.99 11.93
C ALA A 37 10.45 -11.58 12.16
N ILE A 38 10.53 -10.74 11.12
CA ILE A 38 11.06 -9.37 11.23
C ILE A 38 9.97 -8.30 11.38
N PHE A 39 8.68 -8.67 11.32
CA PHE A 39 7.60 -7.69 11.29
C PHE A 39 7.50 -6.87 12.56
N ASP A 40 7.70 -7.46 13.74
CA ASP A 40 7.64 -6.72 15.01
C ASP A 40 8.64 -5.56 15.02
N GLU A 41 9.88 -5.79 14.59
CA GLU A 41 10.91 -4.74 14.50
C GLU A 41 10.56 -3.67 13.44
N LEU A 42 9.97 -4.08 12.32
CA LEU A 42 9.54 -3.17 11.25
C LEU A 42 8.34 -2.31 11.65
N VAL A 43 7.41 -2.88 12.43
CA VAL A 43 6.26 -2.16 12.98
C VAL A 43 6.71 -1.20 14.08
N ASP A 44 7.58 -1.65 14.99
CA ASP A 44 8.11 -0.83 16.08
C ASP A 44 8.95 0.35 15.57
N SER A 45 9.65 0.17 14.45
CA SER A 45 10.37 1.25 13.78
C SER A 45 9.46 2.20 12.99
N GLY A 46 8.18 1.85 12.81
CA GLY A 46 7.21 2.62 12.01
C GLY A 46 7.40 2.50 10.50
N LEU A 47 8.19 1.53 10.04
CA LEU A 47 8.42 1.27 8.61
C LEU A 47 7.31 0.43 7.97
N LEU A 48 6.56 -0.33 8.78
CA LEU A 48 5.52 -1.25 8.33
C LEU A 48 4.22 -1.04 9.14
N SER A 49 3.08 -1.08 8.45
CA SER A 49 1.76 -1.27 9.05
C SER A 49 1.17 -2.56 8.49
N LEU A 50 0.49 -3.33 9.34
CA LEU A 50 -0.12 -4.62 8.98
C LEU A 50 -1.65 -4.52 8.87
N ASP A 51 -2.21 -3.31 8.88
CA ASP A 51 -3.64 -3.07 8.87
C ASP A 51 -4.29 -3.59 7.58
N GLY A 52 -5.34 -4.41 7.72
CA GLY A 52 -6.08 -4.97 6.59
C GLY A 52 -5.29 -5.97 5.73
N CYS A 53 -4.14 -6.44 6.22
CA CYS A 53 -3.29 -7.35 5.47
C CYS A 53 -3.93 -8.75 5.35
N LEU A 54 -3.94 -9.27 4.13
CA LEU A 54 -4.28 -10.66 3.84
C LEU A 54 -3.23 -11.60 4.41
N LYS A 55 -3.60 -12.86 4.64
CA LYS A 55 -2.66 -13.88 5.12
C LYS A 55 -1.88 -14.51 3.98
N ILE A 56 -0.70 -15.04 4.27
CA ILE A 56 0.15 -15.75 3.29
C ILE A 56 -0.65 -16.83 2.53
N LYS A 57 -1.42 -17.68 3.21
CA LYS A 57 -2.23 -18.73 2.56
C LYS A 57 -3.24 -18.20 1.55
N GLN A 58 -3.75 -16.98 1.77
CA GLN A 58 -4.79 -16.37 0.95
C GLN A 58 -4.21 -15.84 -0.35
N VAL A 59 -3.02 -15.25 -0.31
CA VAL A 59 -2.43 -14.58 -1.47
C VAL A 59 -1.61 -15.52 -2.35
N LEU A 60 -1.20 -16.69 -1.88
CA LEU A 60 -0.41 -17.62 -2.70
C LEU A 60 -1.21 -18.12 -3.90
N GLY A 61 -0.73 -17.76 -5.10
CA GLY A 61 -1.38 -18.01 -6.39
C GLY A 61 -2.29 -16.87 -6.87
N ALA A 62 -2.56 -15.88 -6.02
CA ALA A 62 -3.31 -14.67 -6.38
C ALA A 62 -2.46 -13.72 -7.24
N LYS A 63 -3.06 -12.65 -7.76
CA LYS A 63 -2.38 -11.67 -8.60
C LYS A 63 -2.28 -10.31 -7.95
N LEU A 64 -1.10 -9.70 -8.06
CA LEU A 64 -0.91 -8.30 -7.67
C LEU A 64 -1.54 -7.39 -8.71
N THR A 65 -2.43 -6.47 -8.33
CA THR A 65 -3.14 -5.61 -9.29
C THR A 65 -2.41 -4.30 -9.58
N LYS A 66 -1.43 -3.92 -8.74
CA LYS A 66 -0.70 -2.64 -8.81
C LYS A 66 0.79 -2.86 -8.54
N THR A 67 1.67 -2.26 -9.35
CA THR A 67 3.12 -2.26 -9.07
C THR A 67 3.35 -1.61 -7.72
N SER A 68 4.04 -2.31 -6.83
CA SER A 68 4.20 -1.93 -5.43
C SER A 68 5.63 -2.18 -4.98
N ASP A 69 6.16 -1.30 -4.12
CA ASP A 69 7.50 -1.41 -3.55
C ASP A 69 7.59 -2.45 -2.41
N SER A 70 8.79 -2.70 -1.91
CA SER A 70 9.02 -3.54 -0.72
C SER A 70 8.29 -2.99 0.51
N LEU A 71 7.97 -3.86 1.46
CA LEU A 71 7.22 -3.55 2.68
C LEU A 71 5.79 -3.05 2.41
N CYS A 72 5.26 -3.26 1.20
CA CYS A 72 3.86 -3.01 0.90
C CYS A 72 3.01 -4.19 1.41
N PRO A 73 2.04 -3.94 2.30
CA PRO A 73 1.09 -4.95 2.74
C PRO A 73 0.18 -5.37 1.58
N LEU A 74 -0.07 -6.67 1.46
CA LEU A 74 -1.04 -7.19 0.51
C LEU A 74 -2.42 -7.13 1.14
N THR A 75 -3.34 -6.44 0.48
CA THR A 75 -4.72 -6.20 0.94
C THR A 75 -5.70 -6.52 -0.20
N PRO A 76 -7.02 -6.62 0.08
CA PRO A 76 -8.02 -6.76 -0.97
C PRO A 76 -7.97 -5.69 -2.07
N ASP A 77 -7.45 -4.49 -1.77
CA ASP A 77 -7.39 -3.37 -2.73
C ASP A 77 -6.25 -3.49 -3.76
N ASN A 78 -5.28 -4.36 -3.51
CA ASN A 78 -4.11 -4.55 -4.35
C ASN A 78 -3.84 -6.01 -4.76
N VAL A 79 -4.69 -6.96 -4.33
CA VAL A 79 -4.63 -8.37 -4.74
C VAL A 79 -5.98 -8.82 -5.29
N GLU A 80 -5.96 -9.49 -6.45
CA GLU A 80 -7.13 -10.16 -7.03
C GLU A 80 -6.94 -11.69 -6.99
N GLY A 81 -8.05 -12.44 -6.90
CA GLY A 81 -8.01 -13.91 -6.86
C GLY A 81 -7.36 -14.48 -5.59
N TYR A 82 -7.39 -13.73 -4.48
CA TYR A 82 -6.99 -14.27 -3.18
C TYR A 82 -8.06 -15.21 -2.64
N LYS A 83 -7.65 -16.14 -1.79
CA LYS A 83 -8.56 -17.13 -1.19
C LYS A 83 -9.18 -16.60 0.08
N ASP A 84 -10.39 -17.04 0.37
CA ASP A 84 -11.01 -16.93 1.67
C ASP A 84 -10.30 -17.81 2.73
N ASP A 85 -10.73 -17.73 3.99
CA ASP A 85 -10.13 -18.52 5.06
C ASP A 85 -10.32 -20.05 4.91
N ASN A 86 -11.26 -20.49 4.06
CA ASN A 86 -11.52 -21.89 3.72
C ASN A 86 -10.74 -22.37 2.48
N GLY A 87 -10.00 -21.48 1.82
CA GLY A 87 -9.20 -21.80 0.64
C GLY A 87 -9.95 -21.73 -0.69
N GLU A 88 -11.19 -21.21 -0.69
CA GLU A 88 -11.94 -20.93 -1.92
C GLU A 88 -11.54 -19.56 -2.45
N GLU A 89 -11.46 -19.41 -3.77
CA GLU A 89 -11.10 -18.13 -4.38
C GLU A 89 -12.21 -17.10 -4.12
N GLU A 90 -11.87 -15.96 -3.52
CA GLU A 90 -12.84 -14.92 -3.22
C GLU A 90 -13.27 -14.26 -4.52
N ALA A 91 -14.57 -14.36 -4.83
CA ALA A 91 -15.12 -13.86 -6.08
C ALA A 91 -14.93 -12.34 -6.18
N PRO A 92 -14.50 -11.80 -7.33
CA PRO A 92 -14.40 -10.36 -7.53
C PRO A 92 -15.71 -9.66 -7.17
N GLN A 93 -15.66 -8.70 -6.24
CA GLN A 93 -16.74 -7.73 -6.09
C GLN A 93 -16.76 -6.91 -7.39
N GLU A 94 -17.81 -7.08 -8.21
CA GLU A 94 -18.06 -6.23 -9.39
C GLU A 94 -18.31 -4.79 -8.93
N GLU A 95 -17.26 -3.96 -8.91
CA GLU A 95 -17.45 -2.51 -8.85
C GLU A 95 -17.81 -2.02 -10.26
N THR A 96 -19.11 -2.03 -10.54
CA THR A 96 -19.70 -1.37 -11.70
C THR A 96 -19.68 0.13 -11.47
N ALA A 97 -18.78 0.86 -12.15
CA ALA A 97 -18.96 2.29 -12.35
C ALA A 97 -18.37 2.77 -13.68
N GLN A 98 -19.29 3.25 -14.49
CA GLN A 98 -19.22 3.62 -15.89
C GLN A 98 -18.57 5.00 -16.11
N GLU A 99 -18.15 5.23 -17.35
CA GLU A 99 -17.48 6.40 -17.92
C GLU A 99 -18.04 7.81 -17.57
N THR A 100 -17.09 8.76 -17.55
CA THR A 100 -17.17 10.22 -17.78
C THR A 100 -18.25 10.70 -18.78
N PRO A 101 -18.75 11.96 -18.75
CA PRO A 101 -17.96 13.11 -19.28
C PRO A 101 -18.18 14.51 -18.64
N ALA A 102 -17.06 15.27 -18.60
CA ALA A 102 -16.83 16.69 -18.94
C ALA A 102 -17.72 17.88 -18.48
N ALA A 103 -17.00 18.90 -17.97
CA ALA A 103 -17.06 20.37 -18.24
C ALA A 103 -17.81 21.35 -17.30
N ALA A 104 -17.01 22.22 -16.63
CA ALA A 104 -17.05 23.69 -16.48
C ALA A 104 -18.38 24.40 -16.04
N ALA A 105 -18.45 25.46 -15.21
CA ALA A 105 -17.49 26.48 -14.73
C ALA A 105 -18.06 27.30 -13.53
N VAL A 106 -17.16 27.93 -12.73
CA VAL A 106 -17.21 29.16 -11.88
C VAL A 106 -18.42 29.48 -10.96
N GLU A 107 -18.26 29.90 -9.68
CA GLU A 107 -17.70 31.19 -9.21
C GLU A 107 -17.14 31.19 -7.75
N ALA A 108 -16.48 32.30 -7.41
CA ALA A 108 -15.46 32.58 -6.39
C ALA A 108 -15.81 32.46 -4.88
N ALA A 109 -14.82 32.01 -4.10
CA ALA A 109 -14.52 32.51 -2.76
C ALA A 109 -13.01 32.33 -2.47
N ALA A 110 -12.32 33.42 -2.07
CA ALA A 110 -10.89 33.43 -1.81
C ALA A 110 -10.57 32.86 -0.42
N SER A 111 -10.01 31.65 -0.39
CA SER A 111 -9.24 31.12 0.74
C SER A 111 -8.07 30.33 0.15
N MET A 112 -6.83 30.72 0.39
CA MET A 112 -5.68 29.86 0.07
C MET A 112 -5.58 28.75 1.12
N GLN A 113 -6.45 27.75 0.98
CA GLN A 113 -6.38 26.47 1.66
C GLN A 113 -5.33 25.62 0.95
N GLY A 114 -4.35 25.11 1.70
CA GLY A 114 -3.49 24.05 1.16
C GLY A 114 -2.13 23.88 1.86
N ALA A 115 -1.62 24.93 2.49
CA ALA A 115 -0.34 24.88 3.20
C ALA A 115 -0.48 25.43 4.63
N VAL A 116 -0.05 24.64 5.61
CA VAL A 116 0.11 25.08 7.01
C VAL A 116 1.61 25.08 7.31
N THR A 117 2.14 26.25 7.67
CA THR A 117 3.54 26.41 8.07
C THR A 117 3.62 26.64 9.58
N THR A 118 4.48 25.90 10.28
CA THR A 118 4.71 26.06 11.73
C THR A 118 6.19 25.91 12.05
N ILE A 119 6.69 26.74 12.99
CA ILE A 119 8.05 26.64 13.50
C ILE A 119 8.01 25.95 14.86
N LYS A 120 8.63 24.78 14.97
CA LYS A 120 8.73 24.02 16.22
C LYS A 120 10.18 23.60 16.43
N SER A 121 10.76 23.98 17.57
CA SER A 121 12.10 23.56 17.99
C SER A 121 13.21 23.83 16.96
N GLY A 122 13.19 25.01 16.32
CA GLY A 122 14.21 25.41 15.32
C GLY A 122 14.07 24.75 13.95
N LYS A 123 12.97 24.04 13.67
CA LYS A 123 12.68 23.45 12.35
C LYS A 123 11.42 24.06 11.75
N VAL A 124 11.47 24.36 10.45
CA VAL A 124 10.31 24.80 9.66
C VAL A 124 9.58 23.55 9.16
N VAL A 125 8.31 23.42 9.51
CA VAL A 125 7.44 22.32 9.10
C VAL A 125 6.37 22.87 8.18
N ILE A 126 6.29 22.36 6.95
CA ILE A 126 5.31 22.73 5.94
C ILE A 126 4.47 21.49 5.61
N SER A 127 3.16 21.55 5.86
CA SER A 127 2.23 20.49 5.49
C SER A 127 1.47 20.89 4.23
N ILE A 128 1.62 20.10 3.17
CA ILE A 128 1.00 20.32 1.86
C ILE A 128 0.07 19.15 1.56
N LYS A 129 -1.21 19.42 1.34
CA LYS A 129 -2.23 18.38 1.14
C LYS A 129 -2.23 17.75 -0.26
N GLU A 130 -1.85 18.49 -1.30
CA GLU A 130 -1.65 17.97 -2.66
C GLU A 130 -0.42 18.64 -3.28
N GLY A 131 0.56 17.85 -3.73
CA GLY A 131 1.88 18.33 -4.12
C GLY A 131 2.08 18.49 -5.62
N LYS A 132 1.68 19.64 -6.17
CA LYS A 132 1.98 20.04 -7.57
C LYS A 132 2.64 21.41 -7.59
N ASP A 133 3.66 21.57 -8.43
CA ASP A 133 4.39 22.82 -8.68
C ASP A 133 4.93 23.53 -7.41
N ILE A 134 5.55 22.76 -6.51
CA ILE A 134 6.15 23.32 -5.29
C ILE A 134 7.60 23.74 -5.56
N TYR A 135 7.87 25.03 -5.42
CA TYR A 135 9.23 25.59 -5.44
C TYR A 135 9.52 26.29 -4.11
N LEU A 136 10.52 25.79 -3.38
CA LEU A 136 10.94 26.31 -2.08
C LEU A 136 12.41 26.71 -2.16
N GLU A 137 12.69 28.00 -1.99
CA GLU A 137 14.04 28.50 -1.80
C GLU A 137 14.14 29.09 -0.39
N LEU A 138 15.03 28.51 0.42
CA LEU A 138 15.25 28.92 1.81
C LEU A 138 16.62 29.63 1.89
N PRO A 139 16.68 30.85 2.45
CA PRO A 139 17.97 31.42 2.84
C PRO A 139 18.55 30.62 4.01
N ILE A 140 19.86 30.41 4.01
CA ILE A 140 20.61 29.90 5.17
C ILE A 140 20.50 30.81 6.38
#